data_AF-C5B595-F1
#
_entry.id   AF-C5B595-F1
#
_cell.length_a   1.000
_cell.length_b   1.000
_cell.length_c   1.000
_cell.angle_alpha   90.00
_cell.angle_beta   90.00
_cell.angle_gamma   90.00
#
_symmetry.space_group_name_H-M   'P 1'
#
loop_
_entity.id
_entity.type
_entity.pdbx_description
1 polymer ?
#
loop_
_entity_poly.entity_id
_entity_poly.type
_entity_poly.pdbx_seq_one_letter_code
_entity_poly.pdbx_strand_id
1 'polypeptide(L)'
;MQAEVRIPRRRTPPTRQTDAGLLETIRAAGSVSVASGDAGLRTAAARLAVAGILAVEELAPDGSFRPLTPADVLHARSAYEWRVSAARRA
;
A
#
# COMPACT_ATOMS: atom_id res chain seq x y z
N MET A 1 19.32 17.89 5.68
CA MET A 1 18.10 17.90 6.53
C MET A 1 16.97 17.27 5.71
N GLN A 2 16.92 15.94 5.64
CA GLN A 2 15.85 15.22 4.94
C GLN A 2 14.82 14.82 6.00
N ALA A 3 13.58 15.27 5.85
CA ALA A 3 12.50 14.98 6.78
C ALA A 3 12.17 13.48 6.73
N GLU A 4 12.49 12.77 7.81
CA GLU A 4 12.01 11.41 8.05
C GLU A 4 10.48 11.47 8.12
N VAL A 5 9.81 11.15 7.02
CA VAL A 5 8.37 10.91 7.01
C VAL A 5 8.13 9.64 7.83
N ARG A 6 7.98 9.81 9.15
CA ARG A 6 7.51 8.75 10.03
C ARG A 6 6.08 8.42 9.64
N ILE A 7 5.93 7.36 8.86
CA ILE A 7 4.62 6.82 8.51
C ILE A 7 4.07 6.17 9.78
N PRO A 8 2.91 6.60 10.27
CA PRO A 8 2.28 5.91 11.39
C PRO A 8 1.91 4.49 10.94
N ARG A 9 2.58 3.48 11.51
CA ARG A 9 2.25 2.06 11.29
C ARG A 9 0.96 1.72 12.06
N ARG A 10 -0.20 2.10 11.53
CA ARG A 10 -1.47 1.54 12.00
C ARG A 10 -1.62 0.14 11.40
N ARG A 11 -1.37 -0.90 12.20
CA ARG A 11 -1.81 -2.26 11.88
C ARG A 11 -3.33 -2.29 12.03
N THR A 12 -4.05 -2.29 10.92
CA THR A 12 -5.51 -2.47 10.94
C THR A 12 -5.80 -3.94 11.29
N PRO A 13 -6.68 -4.24 12.27
CA PRO A 13 -7.04 -5.62 12.61
C PRO A 13 -7.66 -6.34 11.40
N PRO A 14 -7.61 -7.68 11.35
CA PRO A 14 -8.09 -8.46 10.20
C PRO A 14 -9.62 -8.54 10.19
N THR A 15 -10.29 -7.42 9.94
CA THR A 15 -11.60 -7.47 9.30
C THR A 15 -11.37 -7.80 7.84
N ARG A 16 -12.29 -8.55 7.21
CA ARG A 16 -12.24 -8.87 5.77
C ARG A 16 -12.26 -7.56 4.99
N GLN A 17 -11.09 -6.95 4.75
CA GLN A 17 -10.98 -5.62 4.17
C GLN A 17 -11.40 -5.70 2.70
N THR A 18 -12.51 -5.05 2.41
CA THR A 18 -13.03 -4.84 1.07
C THR A 18 -12.28 -3.70 0.40
N ASP A 19 -12.32 -3.62 -0.93
CA ASP A 19 -11.72 -2.52 -1.70
C ASP A 19 -12.23 -1.14 -1.21
N ALA A 20 -13.51 -1.06 -0.84
CA ALA A 20 -14.13 0.14 -0.29
C ALA A 20 -13.57 0.53 1.08
N GLY A 21 -13.38 -0.43 1.99
CA GLY A 21 -12.82 -0.17 3.32
C GLY A 21 -11.36 0.27 3.26
N LEU A 22 -10.57 -0.31 2.35
CA LEU A 22 -9.19 0.13 2.11
C LEU A 22 -9.15 1.57 1.59
N LEU A 23 -10.02 1.90 0.62
CA LEU A 23 -10.08 3.26 0.06
C LEU A 23 -10.50 4.29 1.11
N GLU A 24 -11.49 3.99 1.95
CA GLU A 24 -11.90 4.86 3.05
C GLU A 24 -10.73 5.10 4.04
N THR A 25 -10.03 4.03 4.41
CA THR A 25 -8.88 4.13 5.31
C THR A 25 -7.78 5.02 4.72
N ILE A 26 -7.47 4.87 3.43
CA ILE A 26 -6.48 5.71 2.75
C ILE A 26 -6.96 7.16 2.64
N ARG A 27 -8.25 7.39 2.38
CA ARG A 27 -8.81 8.74 2.37
C ARG A 27 -8.69 9.41 3.74
N ALA A 28 -8.90 8.68 4.82
CA ALA A 28 -8.81 9.22 6.18
C ALA A 28 -7.36 9.41 6.65
N ALA A 29 -6.46 8.45 6.35
CA ALA A 29 -5.09 8.42 6.88
C ALA A 29 -4.02 8.93 5.88
N GLY A 30 -4.40 9.19 4.63
CA GLY A 30 -3.50 9.54 3.52
C GLY A 30 -2.73 8.35 2.94
N SER A 31 -2.21 7.47 3.80
CA SER A 31 -1.50 6.25 3.38
C SER A 31 -1.61 5.13 4.43
N VAL A 32 -1.50 3.89 3.99
CA VAL A 32 -1.60 2.67 4.83
C VAL A 32 -0.44 1.74 4.54
N SER A 33 0.12 1.12 5.59
CA SER A 33 1.11 0.05 5.44
C SER A 33 0.41 -1.31 5.37
N VAL A 34 0.78 -2.12 4.38
CA VAL A 34 0.22 -3.45 4.13
C VAL A 34 1.33 -4.48 4.35
N ALA A 35 1.15 -5.34 5.35
CA ALA A 35 2.12 -6.37 5.67
C ALA A 35 2.22 -7.42 4.54
N SER A 36 3.40 -8.02 4.35
CA SER A 36 3.60 -9.10 3.37
C SER A 36 2.67 -10.30 3.60
N GLY A 37 2.38 -10.63 4.86
CA GLY A 37 1.49 -11.74 5.21
C GLY A 37 -0.01 -11.48 5.01
N ASP A 38 -0.43 -10.24 4.73
CA ASP A 38 -1.85 -9.90 4.59
C ASP A 38 -2.31 -10.01 3.13
N ALA A 39 -2.44 -11.24 2.65
CA ALA A 39 -2.77 -11.53 1.26
C ALA A 39 -4.10 -10.90 0.80
N GLY A 40 -5.08 -10.77 1.72
CA GLY A 40 -6.36 -10.13 1.44
C GLY A 40 -6.19 -8.64 1.14
N LEU A 41 -5.49 -7.93 2.02
CA LEU A 41 -5.24 -6.51 1.86
C LEU A 41 -4.34 -6.20 0.66
N ARG A 42 -3.33 -7.04 0.40
CA ARG A 42 -2.48 -6.93 -0.80
C ARG A 42 -3.27 -7.13 -2.09
N THR A 43 -4.22 -8.08 -2.10
CA THR A 43 -5.08 -8.31 -3.27
C THR A 43 -5.99 -7.10 -3.53
N ALA A 44 -6.60 -6.52 -2.50
CA ALA A 44 -7.40 -5.30 -2.63
C ALA A 44 -6.55 -4.10 -3.11
N ALA A 45 -5.37 -3.90 -2.52
CA ALA A 45 -4.44 -2.86 -2.94
C ALA A 45 -4.01 -3.04 -4.41
N ALA A 46 -3.73 -4.29 -4.83
CA ALA A 46 -3.34 -4.60 -6.19
C ALA A 46 -4.42 -4.26 -7.22
N ARG A 47 -5.68 -4.64 -6.95
CA ARG A 47 -6.81 -4.33 -7.82
C ARG A 47 -7.00 -2.82 -8.00
N LEU A 48 -6.94 -2.08 -6.90
CA LEU A 48 -7.08 -0.62 -6.92
C LEU A 48 -5.88 0.08 -7.58
N ALA A 49 -4.68 -0.48 -7.48
CA ALA A 49 -3.49 0.03 -8.16
C ALA A 49 -3.57 -0.19 -9.68
N VAL A 50 -3.97 -1.38 -10.12
CA VAL A 50 -4.20 -1.69 -11.54
C VAL A 50 -5.30 -0.80 -12.13
N ALA A 51 -6.34 -0.47 -11.34
CA ALA A 51 -7.37 0.49 -11.73
C ALA A 51 -6.90 1.96 -11.75
N GLY A 52 -5.67 2.26 -11.32
CA GLY A 52 -5.12 3.62 -11.27
C GLY A 52 -5.71 4.49 -10.16
N ILE A 53 -6.31 3.87 -9.13
CA ILE A 53 -6.93 4.57 -7.99
C ILE A 53 -5.92 4.78 -6.87
N LEU A 54 -5.04 3.80 -6.63
CA LEU A 54 -4.02 3.84 -5.58
C LEU A 54 -2.62 3.77 -6.17
N ALA A 55 -1.68 4.45 -5.53
CA ALA A 55 -0.26 4.25 -5.72
C ALA A 55 0.25 3.25 -4.69
N VAL A 56 1.12 2.32 -5.12
CA VAL A 56 1.73 1.32 -4.27
C VAL A 56 3.24 1.48 -4.33
N GLU A 57 3.86 1.52 -3.17
CA GLU A 57 5.30 1.53 -3.00
C GLU A 57 5.71 0.33 -2.13
N GLU A 58 6.83 -0.29 -2.44
CA GLU A 58 7.42 -1.33 -1.60
C GLU A 58 8.44 -0.72 -0.65
N LEU A 59 8.38 -1.10 0.62
CA LEU A 59 9.40 -0.76 1.61
C LEU A 59 10.55 -1.76 1.52
N ALA A 60 11.63 -1.37 0.86
CA ALA A 60 12.86 -2.14 0.78
C ALA A 60 13.46 -2.39 2.17
N PRO A 61 14.29 -3.44 2.34
CA PRO A 61 14.94 -3.73 3.62
C PRO A 61 15.85 -2.59 4.12
N ASP A 62 16.43 -1.82 3.19
CA ASP A 62 17.21 -0.61 3.48
C ASP A 62 16.35 0.61 3.91
N GLY A 63 15.04 0.43 4.07
CA GLY A 63 14.11 1.47 4.52
C GLY A 63 13.65 2.45 3.44
N SER A 64 14.08 2.25 2.19
CA SER A 64 13.67 3.08 1.05
C SER A 64 12.32 2.62 0.47
N PHE A 65 11.57 3.56 -0.12
CA PHE A 65 10.32 3.26 -0.83
C PHE A 65 10.58 3.17 -2.33
N ARG A 66 10.19 2.04 -2.93
CA ARG A 66 10.25 1.82 -4.39
C ARG A 66 8.83 1.79 -4.97
N PRO A 67 8.45 2.70 -5.87
CA PRO A 67 7.15 2.64 -6.52
C PRO A 67 7.01 1.36 -7.35
N LEU A 68 5.85 0.74 -7.26
CA LEU A 68 5.53 -0.46 -8.03
C LEU A 68 4.62 -0.10 -9.21
N THR A 69 4.96 -0.63 -10.38
CA THR A 69 4.07 -0.54 -11.55
C THR A 69 2.92 -1.54 -11.43
N PRO A 70 1.82 -1.40 -12.19
CA PRO A 70 0.72 -2.37 -12.18
C PRO A 70 1.20 -3.81 -12.41
N ALA A 71 2.19 -4.01 -13.28
CA ALA A 71 2.82 -5.29 -13.52
C ALA A 71 3.58 -5.80 -12.28
N ASP A 72 4.40 -4.94 -11.64
CA ASP A 72 5.08 -5.31 -10.39
C ASP A 72 4.07 -5.75 -9.32
N VAL A 73 2.98 -5.00 -9.13
CA VAL A 73 1.99 -5.28 -8.09
C VAL A 73 1.26 -6.62 -8.33
N LEU A 74 1.01 -6.97 -9.60
CA LEU A 74 0.45 -8.28 -9.99
C LEU A 74 1.42 -9.45 -9.74
N HIS A 75 2.71 -9.23 -9.98
CA HIS A 75 3.75 -10.26 -9.83
C HIS A 75 4.31 -10.38 -8.41
N ALA A 76 4.16 -9.34 -7.58
CA ALA A 76 4.85 -9.21 -6.31
C ALA A 76 4.30 -10.15 -5.21
N ARG A 77 4.73 -11.41 -5.29
CA ARG A 77 5.01 -12.30 -4.15
C ARG A 77 6.15 -11.72 -3.29
N SER A 78 6.00 -10.49 -2.84
CA SER A 78 7.07 -9.80 -2.14
C SER A 78 7.03 -10.08 -0.64
N ALA A 79 8.18 -10.46 -0.09
CA ALA A 79 8.43 -10.62 1.34
C ALA A 79 8.39 -9.28 2.11
N TYR A 80 8.29 -8.16 1.41
CA TYR A 80 8.39 -6.82 1.97
C TYR A 80 7.02 -6.15 2.16
N GLU A 81 6.96 -5.24 3.13
CA GLU A 81 5.77 -4.43 3.42
C GLU A 81 5.51 -3.46 2.25
N TRP A 82 4.25 -3.22 1.95
CA TRP A 82 3.85 -2.18 0.99
C TRP A 82 3.36 -0.94 1.74
N ARG A 83 3.57 0.22 1.13
CA ARG A 83 2.86 1.45 1.45
C ARG A 83 1.88 1.73 0.32
N VAL A 84 0.63 1.98 0.67
CA VAL A 84 -0.43 2.27 -0.27
C VAL A 84 -1.00 3.65 0.02
N SER A 85 -1.14 4.46 -1.01
CA SER A 85 -1.62 5.85 -0.91
C SER A 85 -2.59 6.14 -2.05
N ALA A 86 -3.35 7.24 -1.96
CA ALA A 86 -4.16 7.68 -3.09
C ALA A 86 -3.27 7.97 -4.31
N ALA A 87 -3.67 7.50 -5.50
CA ALA A 87 -2.95 7.86 -6.72
C ALA A 87 -3.09 9.37 -6.93
N ARG A 88 -1.95 10.04 -7.07
CA ARG A 88 -1.93 11.44 -7.47
C ARG A 88 -2.22 11.46 -8.97
N ARG A 89 -3.48 11.75 -9.35
CA ARG A 89 -3.77 12.05 -10.75
C ARG A 89 -2.99 13.29 -11.13
N ALA A 90 -2.17 13.17 -12.18
CA ALA A 90 -1.59 14.29 -12.89
C ALA A 90 -2.70 15.06 -13.63
#